data_AF-A0A1E4G3C1-F1
#
_entry.id   AF-A0A1E4G3C1-F1
#
_cell.length_a   1.000
_cell.length_b   1.000
_cell.length_c   1.000
_cell.angle_alpha   90.00
_cell.angle_beta   90.00
_cell.angle_gamma   90.00
#
_symmetry.space_group_name_H-M   'P 1'
#
loop_
_entity.id
_entity.type
_entity.pdbx_description
1 polymer ?
#
loop_
_entity_poly.entity_id
_entity_poly.type
_entity_poly.pdbx_seq_one_letter_code
_entity_poly.pdbx_strand_id
1 'polypeptide(L)'
;MVFFAVAVLVERHPVGDTIVALIDRATAPLWNRADDFMRVVIGAFFVAIFAVGGVYLTPDLQTPNEWVSWLQLLIAVLIFSRRTMPLAAAGIIGLWVIALRDYDFFHLLDYLALGVGVAAYLALAAFPGSRYYDKRFMILRWGVGIALMWSSLEKFAYPEWFYPLVEERPFLTLGMPRDPFIPMAGVAEFTMGFGLLWTPLIRRLSAVALIVIFTLAVYPFGRIDLVGHALIMGTLLLIIADPTHLAPVTNKGWQAVVKVPLALAGAIVIIGGAYWGLHTLFYGNEASQVVPPPAERLTHLPNAEHPHMQAPATTPGQ
;
A
#
# COMPACT_ATOMS: atom_id res chain seq x y z
N MET A 1 2.70 12.71 17.27
CA MET A 1 3.85 12.81 18.21
C MET A 1 3.56 12.24 19.59
N VAL A 2 2.53 12.72 20.31
CA VAL A 2 2.19 12.23 21.67
C VAL A 2 2.00 10.71 21.70
N PHE A 3 1.25 10.15 20.74
CA PHE A 3 1.05 8.70 20.64
C PHE A 3 2.35 7.91 20.51
N PHE A 4 3.28 8.34 19.64
CA PHE A 4 4.57 7.67 19.47
C PHE A 4 5.42 7.75 20.76
N ALA A 5 5.43 8.90 21.42
CA ALA A 5 6.13 9.07 22.69
C ALA A 5 5.53 8.16 23.78
N VAL A 6 4.20 8.13 23.91
CA VAL A 6 3.48 7.28 24.87
C VAL A 6 3.72 5.80 24.57
N ALA A 7 3.59 5.36 23.32
CA ALA A 7 3.82 3.98 22.94
C ALA A 7 5.25 3.54 23.26
N VAL A 8 6.26 4.34 22.92
CA VAL A 8 7.65 4.03 23.29
C VAL A 8 7.85 4.04 24.81
N LEU A 9 7.18 4.91 25.55
CA LEU A 9 7.24 4.90 27.03
C LEU A 9 6.60 3.64 27.63
N VAL A 10 5.46 3.20 27.09
CA VAL A 10 4.79 1.96 27.50
C VAL A 10 5.64 0.74 27.18
N GLU A 11 6.25 0.68 26.00
CA GLU A 11 7.19 -0.38 25.58
C GLU A 11 8.40 -0.51 26.52
N ARG A 12 8.74 0.54 27.29
CA ARG A 12 9.84 0.53 28.25
C ARG A 12 9.45 0.09 29.66
N HIS A 13 8.16 -0.02 29.95
CA HIS A 13 7.68 -0.47 31.26
C HIS A 13 7.56 -2.00 31.26
N PRO A 14 7.74 -2.70 32.40
CA PRO A 14 7.47 -4.13 32.52
C PRO A 14 6.06 -4.56 32.04
N VAL A 15 5.12 -3.61 32.07
CA VAL A 15 3.76 -3.77 31.53
C VAL A 15 3.78 -3.88 30.00
N GLY A 16 4.64 -3.11 29.32
CA GLY A 16 4.85 -3.20 27.87
C GLY A 16 5.41 -4.55 27.45
N ASP A 17 6.43 -5.05 28.16
CA ASP A 17 6.98 -6.39 27.91
C ASP A 17 5.91 -7.48 28.08
N THR A 18 5.06 -7.35 29.09
CA THR A 18 3.93 -8.27 29.32
C THR A 18 2.90 -8.20 28.20
N ILE A 19 2.56 -6.99 27.74
CA ILE A 19 1.62 -6.77 26.62
C ILE A 19 2.18 -7.38 25.33
N VAL A 20 3.45 -7.12 25.01
CA VAL A 20 4.10 -7.65 23.80
C VAL A 20 4.16 -9.18 23.86
N ALA A 21 4.55 -9.76 25.00
CA ALA A 21 4.57 -11.20 25.18
C ALA A 21 3.17 -11.84 25.07
N LEU A 22 2.13 -11.16 25.55
CA LEU A 22 0.75 -11.61 25.39
C LEU A 22 0.34 -11.60 23.92
N ILE A 23 0.65 -10.52 23.19
CA ILE A 23 0.38 -10.43 21.76
C ILE A 23 1.13 -11.54 21.02
N ASP A 24 2.43 -11.73 21.30
CA ASP A 24 3.24 -12.78 20.68
C ASP A 24 2.65 -14.17 20.90
N ARG A 25 2.17 -14.45 22.11
CA ARG A 25 1.51 -15.72 22.42
C ARG A 25 0.19 -15.87 21.67
N ALA A 26 -0.60 -14.82 21.59
CA ALA A 26 -1.87 -14.82 20.88
C ALA A 26 -1.69 -14.99 19.36
N THR A 27 -0.63 -14.41 18.78
CA THR A 27 -0.36 -14.42 17.34
C THR A 27 0.62 -15.49 16.90
N ALA A 28 1.23 -16.24 17.82
CA ALA A 28 2.16 -17.32 17.53
C ALA A 28 1.63 -18.36 16.52
N PRO A 29 0.35 -18.80 16.56
CA PRO A 29 -0.17 -19.74 15.56
C PRO A 29 -0.08 -19.20 14.13
N LEU A 30 -0.34 -17.91 13.95
CA LEU A 30 -0.22 -17.23 12.65
C LEU A 30 1.25 -17.08 12.26
N TRP A 31 2.10 -16.60 13.17
CA TRP A 31 3.52 -16.37 12.88
C TRP A 31 4.28 -17.67 12.55
N ASN A 32 4.00 -18.76 13.26
CA ASN A 32 4.61 -20.06 13.00
C ASN A 32 4.31 -20.59 11.59
N ARG A 33 3.27 -20.06 10.94
CA ARG A 33 2.89 -20.35 9.56
C ARG A 33 2.93 -19.10 8.68
N ALA A 34 3.71 -18.09 9.03
CA ALA A 34 3.73 -16.80 8.35
C ALA A 34 3.94 -16.90 6.83
N ASP A 35 4.85 -17.76 6.39
CA ASP A 35 5.08 -17.97 4.96
C ASP A 35 3.90 -18.66 4.27
N ASP A 36 3.33 -19.70 4.90
CA ASP A 36 2.16 -20.38 4.34
C ASP A 36 0.93 -19.46 4.30
N PHE A 37 0.73 -18.68 5.36
CA PHE A 37 -0.31 -17.67 5.44
C PHE A 37 -0.17 -16.66 4.31
N MET A 38 0.99 -16.02 4.14
CA MET A 38 1.12 -15.03 3.07
C MET A 38 1.01 -15.65 1.69
N ARG A 39 1.53 -16.85 1.45
CA ARG A 39 1.37 -17.54 0.17
C ARG A 39 -0.10 -17.85 -0.14
N VAL A 40 -0.88 -18.26 0.86
CA VAL A 40 -2.32 -18.47 0.72
C VAL A 40 -3.05 -17.16 0.45
N VAL A 41 -2.73 -16.09 1.18
CA VAL A 41 -3.31 -14.76 0.97
C VAL A 41 -3.02 -14.25 -0.44
N ILE A 42 -1.76 -14.35 -0.90
CA ILE A 42 -1.38 -13.93 -2.25
C ILE A 42 -2.06 -14.82 -3.31
N GLY A 43 -2.08 -16.14 -3.12
CA GLY A 43 -2.79 -17.04 -4.03
C GLY A 43 -4.29 -16.74 -4.12
N ALA A 44 -4.96 -16.55 -2.97
CA ALA A 44 -6.37 -16.20 -2.89
C ALA A 44 -6.66 -14.84 -3.53
N PHE A 45 -5.78 -13.86 -3.35
CA PHE A 45 -5.85 -12.58 -4.05
C PHE A 45 -5.79 -12.74 -5.57
N PHE A 46 -4.80 -13.48 -6.08
CA PHE A 46 -4.67 -13.70 -7.53
C PHE A 46 -5.87 -14.47 -8.13
N VAL A 47 -6.47 -15.38 -7.36
CA VAL A 47 -7.74 -16.03 -7.74
C VAL A 47 -8.91 -15.03 -7.71
N ALA A 48 -8.98 -14.14 -6.73
CA ALA A 48 -10.03 -13.14 -6.62
C ALA A 48 -9.97 -12.12 -7.77
N ILE A 49 -8.79 -11.61 -8.12
CA ILE A 49 -8.64 -10.70 -9.27
C ILE A 49 -8.87 -11.41 -10.61
N PHE A 50 -8.55 -12.70 -10.72
CA PHE A 50 -8.96 -13.51 -11.89
C PHE A 50 -10.49 -13.58 -12.00
N ALA A 51 -11.19 -13.77 -10.88
CA ALA A 51 -12.65 -13.81 -10.85
C ALA A 51 -13.30 -12.44 -11.11
N VAL A 52 -12.63 -11.33 -10.77
CA VAL A 52 -13.03 -9.98 -11.20
C VAL A 52 -12.85 -9.84 -12.71
N GLY A 53 -11.70 -10.27 -13.24
CA GLY A 53 -11.39 -10.25 -14.67
C GLY A 53 -11.09 -8.85 -15.20
N GLY A 54 -10.35 -8.77 -16.31
CA GLY A 54 -10.10 -7.52 -17.02
C GLY A 54 -9.30 -6.49 -16.22
N VAL A 55 -8.42 -6.93 -15.31
CA VAL A 55 -7.61 -6.05 -14.46
C VAL A 55 -6.17 -6.55 -14.27
N TYR A 56 -5.23 -5.63 -14.11
CA TYR A 56 -3.84 -5.81 -13.71
C TYR A 56 -3.69 -5.67 -12.21
N LEU A 57 -3.28 -6.72 -11.51
CA LEU A 57 -2.82 -6.71 -10.12
C LEU A 57 -3.79 -6.15 -9.06
N THR A 58 -4.87 -5.45 -9.40
CA THR A 58 -5.85 -4.79 -8.52
C THR A 58 -7.08 -4.41 -9.35
N PRO A 59 -8.29 -4.33 -8.77
CA PRO A 59 -9.49 -3.93 -9.50
C PRO A 59 -9.44 -2.54 -10.17
N ASP A 60 -8.56 -1.66 -9.71
CA ASP A 60 -8.46 -0.28 -10.19
C ASP A 60 -7.68 -0.14 -11.52
N LEU A 61 -6.78 -1.09 -11.82
CA LEU A 61 -5.99 -1.09 -13.05
C LEU A 61 -6.66 -1.99 -14.09
N GLN A 62 -7.61 -1.47 -14.85
CA GLN A 62 -8.35 -2.19 -15.89
C GLN A 62 -7.52 -2.48 -17.15
N THR A 63 -7.89 -3.55 -17.86
CA THR A 63 -7.28 -3.93 -19.14
C THR A 63 -8.26 -4.68 -20.03
N PRO A 64 -8.27 -4.41 -21.35
CA PRO A 64 -9.06 -5.19 -22.30
C PRO A 64 -8.47 -6.59 -22.56
N ASN A 65 -7.25 -6.86 -22.08
CA ASN A 65 -6.50 -8.06 -22.41
C ASN A 65 -6.85 -9.24 -21.48
N GLU A 66 -7.74 -10.14 -21.93
CA GLU A 66 -8.16 -11.30 -21.12
C GLU A 66 -7.01 -12.23 -20.68
N TRP A 67 -5.94 -12.33 -21.48
CA TRP A 67 -4.77 -13.16 -21.15
C TRP A 67 -4.10 -12.73 -19.84
N VAL A 68 -4.25 -11.46 -19.43
CA VAL A 68 -3.77 -10.95 -18.14
C VAL A 68 -4.43 -11.68 -16.97
N SER A 69 -5.74 -11.93 -17.07
CA SER A 69 -6.48 -12.64 -16.02
C SER A 69 -5.98 -14.10 -15.90
N TRP A 70 -5.76 -14.77 -17.04
CA TRP A 70 -5.20 -16.12 -17.04
C TRP A 70 -3.76 -16.18 -16.50
N LEU A 71 -2.94 -15.17 -16.80
CA LEU A 71 -1.60 -15.05 -16.23
C LEU A 71 -1.66 -14.87 -14.70
N GLN A 72 -2.60 -14.09 -14.19
CA GLN A 72 -2.84 -13.92 -12.75
C GLN A 72 -3.25 -15.24 -12.09
N LEU A 73 -4.12 -16.03 -12.73
CA LEU A 73 -4.45 -17.37 -12.25
C LEU A 73 -3.24 -18.30 -12.26
N LEU A 74 -2.39 -18.24 -13.30
CA LEU A 74 -1.14 -18.99 -13.35
C LEU A 74 -0.22 -18.60 -12.20
N ILE A 75 -0.06 -17.31 -11.91
CA ILE A 75 0.70 -16.81 -10.75
C ILE A 75 0.17 -17.42 -9.46
N ALA A 76 -1.16 -17.48 -9.27
CA ALA A 76 -1.78 -18.09 -8.09
C ALA A 76 -1.32 -19.55 -7.87
N VAL A 77 -1.23 -20.34 -8.94
CA VAL A 77 -0.77 -21.74 -8.89
C VAL A 77 0.74 -21.82 -8.61
N LEU A 78 1.55 -21.00 -9.27
CA LEU A 78 3.01 -21.03 -9.17
C LEU A 78 3.53 -20.67 -7.76
N ILE A 79 2.76 -19.93 -6.95
CA ILE A 79 3.13 -19.56 -5.57
C ILE A 79 3.23 -20.78 -4.64
N PHE A 80 2.49 -21.86 -4.90
CA PHE A 80 2.41 -23.01 -3.99
C PHE A 80 3.59 -23.98 -4.08
N SER A 81 4.49 -23.82 -5.05
CA SER A 81 5.77 -24.53 -5.09
C SER A 81 6.95 -23.56 -4.97
N ARG A 82 7.88 -23.86 -4.04
CA ARG A 82 9.09 -23.03 -3.84
C ARG A 82 9.95 -22.94 -5.10
N ARG A 83 9.92 -23.96 -5.98
CA ARG A 83 10.67 -23.98 -7.24
C ARG A 83 10.09 -23.02 -8.27
N THR A 84 8.78 -22.84 -8.27
CA THR A 84 8.06 -21.99 -9.23
C THR A 84 7.76 -20.59 -8.69
N MET A 85 7.92 -20.38 -7.38
CA MET A 85 7.72 -19.09 -6.73
C MET A 85 8.54 -17.93 -7.32
N PRO A 86 9.80 -18.11 -7.75
CA PRO A 86 10.53 -17.06 -8.48
C PRO A 86 9.87 -16.69 -9.82
N LEU A 87 9.24 -17.65 -10.51
CA LEU A 87 8.48 -17.38 -11.73
C LEU A 87 7.20 -16.59 -11.42
N ALA A 88 6.53 -16.90 -10.30
CA ALA A 88 5.40 -16.10 -9.83
C ALA A 88 5.84 -14.64 -9.55
N ALA A 89 6.95 -14.45 -8.84
CA ALA A 89 7.51 -13.12 -8.58
C ALA A 89 7.83 -12.37 -9.88
N ALA A 90 8.47 -13.03 -10.84
CA ALA A 90 8.74 -12.45 -12.17
C ALA A 90 7.45 -12.11 -12.92
N GLY A 91 6.42 -12.94 -12.81
CA GLY A 91 5.09 -12.68 -13.39
C GLY A 91 4.43 -11.43 -12.79
N ILE A 92 4.52 -11.22 -11.47
CA ILE A 92 4.00 -10.03 -10.80
C ILE A 92 4.73 -8.77 -11.28
N ILE A 93 6.07 -8.80 -11.32
CA ILE A 93 6.87 -7.69 -11.86
C ILE A 93 6.54 -7.45 -13.34
N GLY A 94 6.38 -8.52 -14.12
CA GLY A 94 6.01 -8.44 -15.52
C GLY A 94 4.66 -7.73 -15.70
N LEU A 95 3.64 -8.12 -14.93
CA LEU A 95 2.33 -7.46 -14.94
C LEU A 95 2.43 -5.99 -14.53
N TRP A 96 3.22 -5.67 -13.50
CA TRP A 96 3.44 -4.29 -13.08
C TRP A 96 4.12 -3.48 -14.19
N VAL A 97 5.15 -4.01 -14.84
CA VAL A 97 5.80 -3.32 -15.97
C VAL A 97 4.89 -3.20 -17.18
N ILE A 98 4.05 -4.21 -17.47
CA ILE A 98 3.10 -4.18 -18.58
C ILE A 98 2.01 -3.13 -18.35
N ALA A 99 1.55 -2.95 -17.11
CA ALA A 99 0.55 -1.95 -16.77
C ALA A 99 1.03 -0.51 -17.09
N LEU A 100 2.35 -0.26 -17.15
CA LEU A 100 2.91 1.03 -17.61
C LEU A 100 2.57 1.39 -19.06
N ARG A 101 1.98 0.47 -19.84
CA ARG A 101 1.45 0.77 -21.18
C ARG A 101 0.13 1.52 -21.14
N ASP A 102 -0.68 1.22 -20.13
CA ASP A 102 -2.05 1.70 -20.00
C ASP A 102 -2.18 2.74 -18.86
N TYR A 103 -1.21 2.78 -17.95
CA TYR A 103 -1.20 3.64 -16.77
C TYR A 103 0.13 4.37 -16.62
N ASP A 104 0.06 5.59 -16.10
CA ASP A 104 1.25 6.38 -15.81
C ASP A 104 2.10 5.76 -14.71
N PHE A 105 3.41 5.95 -14.81
CA PHE A 105 4.37 5.52 -13.80
C PHE A 105 4.00 6.06 -12.40
N PHE A 106 3.52 7.30 -12.34
CA PHE A 106 3.14 7.95 -11.09
C PHE A 106 1.98 7.23 -10.38
N HIS A 107 0.93 6.89 -11.14
CA HIS A 107 -0.20 6.11 -10.64
C HIS A 107 0.24 4.70 -10.22
N LEU A 108 1.19 4.10 -10.96
CA LEU A 108 1.67 2.76 -10.65
C LEU A 108 2.50 2.64 -9.36
N LEU A 109 2.96 3.77 -8.81
CA LEU A 109 3.68 3.81 -7.53
C LEU A 109 2.78 3.55 -6.33
N ASP A 110 1.47 3.84 -6.41
CA ASP A 110 0.50 3.43 -5.37
C ASP A 110 0.49 1.91 -5.20
N TYR A 111 0.72 1.19 -6.29
CA TYR A 111 0.71 -0.27 -6.33
C TYR A 111 2.11 -0.89 -6.13
N LEU A 112 3.09 -0.11 -5.63
CA LEU A 112 4.45 -0.60 -5.35
C LEU A 112 4.46 -1.79 -4.38
N ALA A 113 3.57 -1.79 -3.38
CA ALA A 113 3.40 -2.90 -2.45
C ALA A 113 3.03 -4.20 -3.19
N LEU A 114 2.08 -4.10 -4.12
CA LEU A 114 1.56 -5.22 -4.92
C LEU A 114 2.54 -5.69 -5.98
N GLY A 115 3.14 -4.75 -6.73
CA GLY A 115 4.10 -5.05 -7.79
C GLY A 115 5.45 -5.52 -7.25
N VAL A 116 6.13 -4.64 -6.49
CA VAL A 116 7.52 -4.86 -6.09
C VAL A 116 7.62 -5.54 -4.72
N GLY A 117 6.82 -5.12 -3.75
CA GLY A 117 6.87 -5.64 -2.37
C GLY A 117 6.56 -7.14 -2.30
N VAL A 118 5.43 -7.56 -2.87
CA VAL A 118 5.00 -8.97 -2.91
C VAL A 118 5.94 -9.82 -3.78
N ALA A 119 6.37 -9.32 -4.94
CA ALA A 119 7.32 -10.05 -5.78
C ALA A 119 8.66 -10.28 -5.08
N ALA A 120 9.21 -9.26 -4.42
CA ALA A 120 10.45 -9.38 -3.65
C ALA A 120 10.29 -10.36 -2.47
N TYR A 121 9.15 -10.32 -1.78
CA TYR A 121 8.81 -11.31 -0.75
C TYR A 121 8.86 -12.74 -1.30
N LEU A 122 8.15 -13.02 -2.41
CA LEU A 122 8.11 -14.34 -3.03
C LEU A 122 9.49 -14.79 -3.51
N ALA A 123 10.27 -13.90 -4.14
CA ALA A 123 11.62 -14.21 -4.59
C ALA A 123 12.53 -14.63 -3.43
N LEU A 124 12.43 -13.98 -2.27
CA LEU A 124 13.21 -14.33 -1.08
C LEU A 124 12.67 -15.57 -0.37
N ALA A 125 11.34 -15.71 -0.26
CA ALA A 125 10.70 -16.85 0.39
C ALA A 125 10.96 -18.18 -0.33
N ALA A 126 11.27 -18.14 -1.63
CA ALA A 126 11.64 -19.29 -2.43
C ALA A 126 12.93 -19.99 -1.95
N PHE A 127 13.86 -19.25 -1.31
CA PHE A 127 15.19 -19.74 -0.96
C PHE A 127 15.51 -19.61 0.55
N PRO A 128 15.05 -20.54 1.41
CA PRO A 128 15.32 -20.52 2.86
C PRO A 128 16.78 -20.50 3.27
N GLY A 129 17.66 -21.13 2.47
CA GLY A 129 19.10 -21.15 2.74
C GLY A 129 19.83 -19.86 2.36
N SER A 130 19.13 -18.88 1.79
CA SER A 130 19.71 -17.59 1.40
C SER A 130 19.95 -16.70 2.62
N ARG A 131 21.08 -15.98 2.64
CA ARG A 131 21.37 -14.93 3.64
C ARG A 131 20.33 -13.80 3.69
N TYR A 132 19.45 -13.72 2.70
CA TYR A 132 18.41 -12.71 2.59
C TYR A 132 17.02 -13.20 3.01
N TYR A 133 16.86 -14.50 3.34
CA TYR A 133 15.56 -15.07 3.70
C TYR A 133 14.91 -14.35 4.88
N ASP A 134 15.70 -13.98 5.90
CA ASP A 134 15.20 -13.26 7.08
C ASP A 134 14.68 -11.85 6.78
N LYS A 135 15.01 -11.29 5.61
CA LYS A 135 14.57 -9.95 5.18
C LYS A 135 13.23 -9.95 4.45
N ARG A 136 12.67 -11.12 4.13
CA ARG A 136 11.46 -11.25 3.27
C ARG A 136 10.25 -10.47 3.81
N PHE A 137 9.95 -10.60 5.10
CA PHE A 137 8.83 -9.89 5.72
C PHE A 137 9.14 -8.42 5.98
N MET A 138 10.42 -8.09 6.21
CA MET A 138 10.86 -6.70 6.27
C MET A 138 10.57 -6.01 4.95
N ILE A 139 11.01 -6.57 3.81
CA ILE A 139 10.80 -5.96 2.49
C ILE A 139 9.31 -5.82 2.15
N LEU A 140 8.49 -6.83 2.45
CA LEU A 140 7.04 -6.76 2.27
C LEU A 140 6.43 -5.60 3.07
N ARG A 141 6.83 -5.46 4.33
CA ARG A 141 6.40 -4.38 5.22
C ARG A 141 6.85 -3.00 4.73
N TRP A 142 8.07 -2.89 4.21
CA TRP A 142 8.55 -1.66 3.57
C TRP A 142 7.72 -1.30 2.34
N GLY A 143 7.38 -2.29 1.51
CA GLY A 143 6.50 -2.09 0.35
C GLY A 143 5.14 -1.51 0.75
N VAL A 144 4.46 -2.11 1.73
CA VAL A 144 3.17 -1.61 2.23
C VAL A 144 3.31 -0.23 2.89
N GLY A 145 4.31 -0.04 3.76
CA GLY A 145 4.52 1.24 4.44
C GLY A 145 4.79 2.39 3.47
N ILE A 146 5.63 2.16 2.46
CA ILE A 146 5.92 3.16 1.41
C ILE A 146 4.68 3.43 0.56
N ALA A 147 3.94 2.40 0.13
CA ALA A 147 2.73 2.58 -0.67
C ALA A 147 1.68 3.42 0.06
N LEU A 148 1.43 3.15 1.35
CA LEU A 148 0.51 3.96 2.17
C LEU A 148 0.99 5.39 2.34
N MET A 149 2.29 5.60 2.60
CA MET A 149 2.84 6.96 2.70
C MET A 149 2.75 7.70 1.35
N TRP A 150 2.99 7.01 0.24
CA TRP A 150 2.90 7.58 -1.11
C TRP A 150 1.46 7.97 -1.46
N SER A 151 0.50 7.04 -1.37
CA SER A 151 -0.92 7.32 -1.66
C SER A 151 -1.51 8.39 -0.72
N SER A 152 -1.04 8.48 0.52
CA SER A 152 -1.48 9.54 1.41
C SER A 152 -1.09 10.95 0.94
N LEU A 153 0.00 11.09 0.16
CA LEU A 153 0.45 12.38 -0.38
C LEU A 153 -0.55 13.00 -1.37
N GLU A 154 -1.31 12.17 -2.07
CA GLU A 154 -2.37 12.63 -2.99
C GLU A 154 -3.44 13.44 -2.26
N LYS A 155 -3.75 13.08 -1.01
CA LYS A 155 -4.74 13.81 -0.18
C LYS A 155 -4.24 15.20 0.25
N PHE A 156 -2.93 15.47 0.14
CA PHE A 156 -2.35 16.79 0.36
C PHE A 156 -2.17 17.56 -0.94
N ALA A 157 -1.72 16.88 -1.99
CA ALA A 157 -1.41 17.49 -3.27
C ALA A 157 -2.68 17.85 -4.05
N TYR A 158 -3.67 16.96 -4.02
CA TYR A 158 -4.90 17.03 -4.83
C TYR A 158 -6.14 16.63 -4.01
N PRO A 159 -6.47 17.35 -2.91
CA PRO A 159 -7.63 17.03 -2.07
C PRO A 159 -8.96 17.01 -2.85
N GLU A 160 -9.06 17.79 -3.92
CA GLU A 160 -10.23 17.87 -4.80
C GLU A 160 -10.57 16.56 -5.53
N TRP A 161 -9.59 15.65 -5.73
CA TRP A 161 -9.86 14.32 -6.29
C TRP A 161 -10.76 13.47 -5.39
N PHE A 162 -10.78 13.77 -4.09
CA PHE A 162 -11.58 13.07 -3.09
C PHE A 162 -12.92 13.75 -2.81
N TYR A 163 -13.21 14.91 -3.41
CA TYR A 163 -14.48 15.61 -3.18
C TYR A 163 -15.70 14.81 -3.64
N PRO A 164 -15.71 14.18 -4.82
CA PRO A 164 -16.85 13.37 -5.25
C PRO A 164 -17.16 12.24 -4.26
N LEU A 165 -16.12 11.59 -3.73
CA LEU A 165 -16.28 10.52 -2.75
C LEU A 165 -16.94 11.02 -1.45
N VAL A 166 -16.48 12.15 -0.92
CA VAL A 166 -17.01 12.72 0.32
C VAL A 166 -18.43 13.26 0.11
N GLU A 167 -18.75 13.80 -1.08
CA GLU A 167 -20.10 14.23 -1.44
C GLU A 167 -21.07 13.05 -1.57
N GLU A 168 -20.64 11.94 -2.17
CA GLU A 168 -21.45 10.72 -2.29
C GLU A 168 -21.62 10.04 -0.92
N ARG A 169 -20.59 10.07 -0.07
CA ARG A 169 -20.53 9.34 1.21
C ARG A 169 -20.18 10.27 2.37
N PRO A 170 -21.08 11.20 2.75
CA PRO A 170 -20.78 12.24 3.74
C PRO A 170 -20.53 11.71 5.15
N PHE A 171 -20.98 10.50 5.47
CA PHE A 171 -20.71 9.86 6.77
C PHE A 171 -19.22 9.59 7.01
N LEU A 172 -18.40 9.52 5.95
CA LEU A 172 -16.95 9.29 6.05
C LEU A 172 -16.25 10.39 6.85
N THR A 173 -16.76 11.64 6.81
CA THR A 173 -16.14 12.76 7.52
C THR A 173 -16.50 12.83 8.99
N LEU A 174 -17.39 11.95 9.48
CA LEU A 174 -17.93 11.97 10.84
C LEU A 174 -18.52 13.35 11.23
N GLY A 175 -19.07 14.08 10.25
CA GLY A 175 -19.64 15.41 10.44
C GLY A 175 -18.63 16.56 10.33
N MET A 176 -17.35 16.29 10.06
CA MET A 176 -16.35 17.31 9.77
C MET A 176 -16.52 17.88 8.35
N PRO A 177 -16.22 19.17 8.11
CA PRO A 177 -16.14 19.70 6.76
C PRO A 177 -15.07 18.98 5.92
N ARG A 178 -15.32 18.80 4.62
CA ARG A 178 -14.45 18.02 3.72
C ARG A 178 -13.03 18.60 3.59
N ASP A 179 -12.92 19.92 3.49
CA ASP A 179 -11.66 20.62 3.22
C ASP A 179 -10.60 20.39 4.32
N PRO A 180 -10.93 20.44 5.63
CA PRO A 180 -10.00 20.01 6.67
C PRO A 180 -9.93 18.48 6.81
N PHE A 181 -11.01 17.75 6.56
CA PHE A 181 -11.05 16.29 6.74
C PHE A 181 -10.07 15.54 5.81
N ILE A 182 -10.04 15.88 4.52
CA ILE A 182 -9.26 15.14 3.51
C ILE A 182 -7.74 15.19 3.80
N PRO A 183 -7.12 16.37 4.02
CA PRO A 183 -5.72 16.43 4.41
C PRO A 183 -5.45 15.79 5.77
N MET A 184 -6.37 15.90 6.73
CA MET A 184 -6.23 15.22 8.04
C MET A 184 -6.22 13.70 7.90
N ALA A 185 -7.04 13.14 7.01
CA ALA A 185 -7.02 11.72 6.67
C ALA A 185 -5.67 11.34 6.04
N GLY A 186 -5.13 12.17 5.14
CA GLY A 186 -3.78 12.01 4.60
C GLY A 186 -2.69 11.98 5.68
N VAL A 187 -2.73 12.90 6.66
CA VAL A 187 -1.79 12.88 7.81
C VAL A 187 -1.89 11.60 8.61
N ALA A 188 -3.11 11.15 8.89
CA ALA A 188 -3.35 9.92 9.64
C ALA A 188 -2.77 8.70 8.91
N GLU A 189 -3.05 8.57 7.61
CA GLU A 189 -2.57 7.49 6.76
C GLU A 189 -1.04 7.51 6.63
N PHE A 190 -0.44 8.65 6.33
CA PHE A 190 1.03 8.80 6.26
C PHE A 190 1.69 8.36 7.57
N THR A 191 1.15 8.84 8.69
CA THR A 191 1.69 8.56 10.02
C THR A 191 1.58 7.08 10.38
N MET A 192 0.47 6.42 10.02
CA MET A 192 0.28 4.99 10.25
C MET A 192 1.20 4.16 9.33
N GLY A 193 1.34 4.53 8.06
CA GLY A 193 2.27 3.92 7.10
C GLY A 193 3.73 4.01 7.57
N PHE A 194 4.16 5.18 8.05
CA PHE A 194 5.45 5.36 8.72
C PHE A 194 5.58 4.49 9.96
N GLY A 195 4.51 4.43 10.78
CA GLY A 195 4.48 3.63 12.01
C GLY A 195 4.75 2.15 11.75
N LEU A 196 4.35 1.60 10.60
CA LEU A 196 4.69 0.22 10.20
C LEU A 196 6.20 -0.02 10.13
N LEU A 197 7.02 1.02 9.91
CA LEU A 197 8.47 0.91 9.76
C LEU A 197 9.25 1.21 11.04
N TRP A 198 8.54 1.52 12.14
CA TRP A 198 9.15 1.98 13.39
C TRP A 198 9.37 0.85 14.42
N THR A 199 9.28 1.16 15.72
CA THR A 199 9.45 0.19 16.81
C THR A 199 8.34 -0.87 16.80
N PRO A 200 8.58 -2.07 17.36
CA PRO A 200 7.63 -3.18 17.34
C PRO A 200 6.23 -2.82 17.82
N LEU A 201 6.10 -2.10 18.94
CA LEU A 201 4.79 -1.74 19.48
C LEU A 201 4.05 -0.76 18.55
N ILE A 202 4.72 0.30 18.09
CA ILE A 202 4.12 1.29 17.17
C ILE A 202 3.71 0.61 15.86
N ARG A 203 4.57 -0.24 15.31
CA ARG A 203 4.28 -1.02 14.10
C ARG A 203 3.00 -1.83 14.24
N ARG A 204 2.85 -2.57 15.35
CA ARG A 204 1.66 -3.39 15.58
C ARG A 204 0.41 -2.56 15.81
N LEU A 205 0.50 -1.49 16.60
CA LEU A 205 -0.64 -0.61 16.83
C LEU A 205 -1.10 0.11 15.56
N SER A 206 -0.16 0.58 14.72
CA SER A 206 -0.47 1.11 13.39
C SER A 206 -1.14 0.05 12.51
N ALA A 207 -0.65 -1.19 12.52
CA ALA A 207 -1.26 -2.26 11.75
C ALA A 207 -2.67 -2.62 12.23
N VAL A 208 -2.91 -2.61 13.55
CA VAL A 208 -4.25 -2.77 14.14
C VAL A 208 -5.18 -1.62 13.73
N ALA A 209 -4.71 -0.38 13.79
CA ALA A 209 -5.52 0.77 13.38
C ALA A 209 -5.90 0.70 11.90
N LEU A 210 -4.92 0.40 11.03
CA LEU A 210 -5.13 0.27 9.59
C LEU A 210 -6.07 -0.89 9.26
N ILE A 211 -5.89 -2.09 9.86
CA ILE A 211 -6.77 -3.22 9.54
C ILE A 211 -8.21 -2.93 9.96
N VAL A 212 -8.43 -2.25 11.08
CA VAL A 212 -9.78 -1.82 11.51
C VAL A 212 -10.37 -0.85 10.48
N ILE A 213 -9.60 0.15 10.04
CA ILE A 213 -10.08 1.13 9.06
C ILE A 213 -10.40 0.45 7.72
N PHE A 214 -9.51 -0.38 7.17
CA PHE A 214 -9.76 -1.11 5.93
C PHE A 214 -10.96 -2.06 6.05
N THR A 215 -11.09 -2.81 7.16
CA THR A 215 -12.28 -3.66 7.37
C THR A 215 -13.56 -2.84 7.47
N LEU A 216 -13.54 -1.68 8.12
CA LEU A 216 -14.70 -0.79 8.19
C LEU A 216 -15.03 -0.18 6.82
N ALA A 217 -14.05 0.10 5.97
CA ALA A 217 -14.23 0.60 4.61
C ALA A 217 -14.92 -0.44 3.68
N VAL A 218 -14.64 -1.74 3.87
CA VAL A 218 -15.29 -2.80 3.10
C VAL A 218 -16.82 -2.80 3.25
N TYR A 219 -17.37 -2.34 4.38
CA TYR A 219 -18.83 -2.30 4.58
C TYR A 219 -19.55 -1.36 3.60
N PRO A 220 -19.18 -0.07 3.47
CA PRO A 220 -19.77 0.83 2.48
C PRO A 220 -19.30 0.62 1.04
N PHE A 221 -18.06 0.16 0.80
CA PHE A 221 -17.49 0.03 -0.55
C PHE A 221 -17.64 -1.37 -1.17
N GLY A 222 -17.88 -2.39 -0.36
CA GLY A 222 -18.25 -3.73 -0.80
C GLY A 222 -17.08 -4.59 -1.29
N ARG A 223 -17.40 -5.58 -2.13
CA ARG A 223 -16.48 -6.66 -2.50
C ARG A 223 -15.26 -6.21 -3.30
N ILE A 224 -15.40 -5.17 -4.13
CA ILE A 224 -14.33 -4.70 -5.01
C ILE A 224 -13.22 -4.08 -4.15
N ASP A 225 -13.61 -3.28 -3.16
CA ASP A 225 -12.68 -2.72 -2.17
C ASP A 225 -11.98 -3.80 -1.36
N LEU A 226 -12.70 -4.82 -0.90
CA LEU A 226 -12.10 -5.97 -0.20
C LEU A 226 -11.04 -6.66 -1.07
N VAL A 227 -11.33 -6.89 -2.36
CA VAL A 227 -10.38 -7.54 -3.26
C VAL A 227 -9.16 -6.65 -3.48
N GLY A 228 -9.34 -5.36 -3.78
CA GLY A 228 -8.24 -4.41 -3.99
C GLY A 228 -7.30 -4.30 -2.79
N HIS A 229 -7.85 -4.34 -1.57
CA HIS A 229 -7.06 -4.18 -0.34
C HIS A 229 -6.64 -5.51 0.31
N ALA A 230 -7.09 -6.67 -0.16
CA ALA A 230 -6.87 -7.95 0.53
C ALA A 230 -5.39 -8.26 0.81
N LEU A 231 -4.47 -7.92 -0.10
CA LEU A 231 -3.03 -8.12 0.12
C LEU A 231 -2.45 -7.19 1.18
N ILE A 232 -2.87 -5.92 1.20
CA ILE A 232 -2.49 -4.98 2.26
C ILE A 232 -3.05 -5.50 3.58
N MET A 233 -4.34 -5.83 3.65
CA MET A 233 -5.00 -6.35 4.85
C MET A 233 -4.33 -7.62 5.39
N GLY A 234 -4.02 -8.59 4.54
CA GLY A 234 -3.30 -9.80 4.95
C GLY A 234 -1.88 -9.50 5.43
N THR A 235 -1.18 -8.56 4.79
CA THR A 235 0.13 -8.11 5.26
C THR A 235 0.03 -7.40 6.62
N LEU A 236 -1.03 -6.63 6.88
CA LEU A 236 -1.26 -6.01 8.19
C LEU A 236 -1.46 -7.07 9.28
N LEU A 237 -2.22 -8.13 9.02
CA LEU A 237 -2.36 -9.27 9.94
C LEU A 237 -1.01 -9.94 10.24
N LEU A 238 -0.18 -10.12 9.22
CA LEU A 238 1.19 -10.62 9.38
C LEU A 238 2.04 -9.66 10.25
N ILE A 239 1.95 -8.35 10.03
CA ILE A 239 2.68 -7.33 10.79
C ILE A 239 2.23 -7.31 12.27
N ILE A 240 0.94 -7.48 12.53
CA ILE A 240 0.41 -7.62 13.90
C ILE A 240 1.04 -8.84 14.59
N ALA A 241 1.22 -9.93 13.85
CA ALA A 241 1.78 -11.17 14.37
C ALA A 241 3.30 -11.21 14.49
N ASP A 242 4.02 -10.25 13.89
CA ASP A 242 5.47 -10.23 13.76
C ASP A 242 6.20 -10.04 15.11
N PRO A 243 6.82 -11.09 15.69
CA PRO A 243 7.57 -11.06 16.94
C PRO A 243 8.94 -10.40 16.81
N THR A 244 9.36 -10.02 15.60
CA THR A 244 10.72 -9.48 15.43
C THR A 244 10.87 -8.15 16.15
N HIS A 245 11.81 -8.11 17.10
CA HIS A 245 12.27 -6.85 17.71
C HIS A 245 13.27 -6.09 16.83
N LEU A 246 13.47 -6.55 15.59
CA LEU A 246 14.34 -5.96 14.59
C LEU A 246 13.68 -4.71 14.01
N ALA A 247 13.71 -3.62 14.77
CA ALA A 247 13.62 -2.31 14.16
C ALA A 247 14.86 -2.14 13.27
N PRO A 248 14.72 -1.76 11.97
CA PRO A 248 15.87 -1.46 11.11
C PRO A 248 16.73 -0.33 11.70
N VAL A 249 16.11 0.52 12.53
CA VAL A 249 16.78 1.52 13.33
C VAL A 249 16.94 0.98 14.75
N THR A 250 18.18 0.74 15.16
CA THR A 250 18.63 0.31 16.49
C THR A 250 18.36 1.37 17.56
N ASN A 251 17.12 1.85 17.66
CA ASN A 251 16.73 2.88 18.58
C ASN A 251 16.40 2.25 19.94
N LYS A 252 17.43 2.03 20.75
CA LYS A 252 17.25 1.66 22.15
C LYS A 252 16.88 2.91 22.96
N GLY A 253 15.82 2.81 23.77
CA GLY A 253 15.48 3.78 24.80
C GLY A 253 14.99 5.14 24.30
N TRP A 254 15.38 6.23 25.00
CA TRP A 254 14.87 7.60 24.74
C TRP A 254 15.22 8.14 23.35
N GLN A 255 16.26 7.60 22.73
CA GLN A 255 16.64 7.94 21.36
C GLN A 255 15.52 7.60 20.35
N ALA A 256 14.71 6.57 20.61
CA ALA A 256 13.55 6.25 19.76
C ALA A 256 12.53 7.39 19.76
N VAL A 257 12.25 7.98 20.92
CA VAL A 257 11.28 9.09 21.08
C VAL A 257 11.75 10.34 20.37
N VAL A 258 13.01 10.73 20.61
CA VAL A 258 13.59 11.96 20.03
C VAL A 258 13.78 11.84 18.52
N LYS A 259 14.06 10.64 18.02
CA LYS A 259 14.24 10.40 16.58
C LYS A 259 12.92 10.30 15.83
N VAL A 260 11.77 10.04 16.47
CA VAL A 260 10.47 10.00 15.77
C VAL A 260 10.21 11.27 14.97
N PRO A 261 10.23 12.48 15.55
CA PRO A 261 9.94 13.69 14.78
C PRO A 261 10.94 13.93 13.65
N LEU A 262 12.22 13.64 13.88
CA LEU A 262 13.26 13.78 12.85
C LEU A 262 13.09 12.77 11.71
N ALA A 263 12.77 11.52 12.04
CA ALA A 263 12.57 10.45 11.06
C ALA A 263 11.26 10.63 10.29
N LEU A 264 10.19 11.07 10.95
CA LEU A 264 8.94 11.41 10.29
C LEU A 264 9.11 12.62 9.37
N ALA A 265 9.79 13.68 9.84
CA ALA A 265 10.13 14.82 9.00
C ALA A 265 11.02 14.41 7.81
N GLY A 266 12.01 13.55 8.05
CA GLY A 266 12.84 12.97 7.00
C GLY A 266 12.03 12.16 5.99
N ALA A 267 11.08 11.35 6.45
CA ALA A 267 10.18 10.60 5.57
C ALA A 267 9.30 11.53 4.74
N ILE A 268 8.75 12.60 5.33
CA ILE A 268 7.98 13.61 4.59
C ILE A 268 8.85 14.29 3.54
N VAL A 269 10.07 14.69 3.89
CA VAL A 269 10.99 15.35 2.93
C VAL A 269 11.39 14.40 1.81
N ILE A 270 11.69 13.14 2.11
CA ILE A 270 12.13 12.17 1.11
C ILE A 270 10.97 11.75 0.21
N ILE A 271 9.85 11.30 0.79
CA ILE A 271 8.71 10.79 0.03
C ILE A 271 7.96 11.94 -0.64
N GLY A 272 7.74 13.05 0.07
CA GLY A 272 7.16 14.25 -0.51
C GLY A 272 8.06 14.83 -1.60
N GLY A 273 9.35 15.01 -1.33
CA GLY A 273 10.31 15.47 -2.33
C GLY A 273 10.36 14.58 -3.57
N ALA A 274 10.27 13.25 -3.39
CA ALA A 274 10.16 12.31 -4.49
C ALA A 274 8.82 12.45 -5.23
N TYR A 275 7.70 12.63 -4.52
CA TYR A 275 6.37 12.81 -5.09
C TYR A 275 6.32 14.05 -5.98
N TRP A 276 6.58 15.24 -5.43
CA TRP A 276 6.58 16.48 -6.22
C TRP A 276 7.71 16.49 -7.25
N GLY A 277 8.89 15.95 -6.93
CA GLY A 277 10.01 15.87 -7.86
C GLY A 277 9.70 15.02 -9.08
N LEU A 278 9.17 13.81 -8.90
CA LEU A 278 8.75 12.95 -10.01
C LEU A 278 7.58 13.58 -10.77
N HIS A 279 6.60 14.15 -10.06
CA HIS A 279 5.47 14.82 -10.70
C HIS A 279 5.94 15.96 -11.62
N THR A 280 6.83 16.84 -11.13
CA THR A 280 7.39 17.93 -11.95
C THR A 280 8.25 17.41 -13.11
N LEU A 281 8.98 16.31 -12.92
CA LEU A 281 9.81 15.71 -13.96
C LEU A 281 8.96 15.15 -15.12
N PHE A 282 7.84 14.49 -14.81
CA PHE A 282 6.98 13.86 -15.80
C PHE A 282 5.94 14.81 -16.41
N TYR A 283 5.38 15.72 -15.62
CA TYR A 283 4.25 16.57 -16.03
C TYR A 283 4.60 18.07 -16.13
N GLY A 284 5.82 18.48 -15.76
CA GLY A 284 6.24 19.88 -15.75
C GLY A 284 5.59 20.72 -14.63
N ASN A 285 5.88 22.02 -14.60
CA ASN A 285 5.35 22.93 -13.58
C ASN A 285 3.92 23.43 -13.87
N GLU A 286 3.45 23.28 -15.11
CA GLU A 286 2.15 23.81 -15.57
C GLU A 286 0.99 22.83 -15.36
N ALA A 287 1.26 21.53 -15.15
CA ALA A 287 0.23 20.53 -14.89
C ALA A 287 -0.50 20.72 -13.56
N SER A 288 0.01 21.57 -12.67
CA SER A 288 -0.64 21.98 -11.42
C SER A 288 -2.01 22.68 -11.62
N GLN A 289 -2.36 23.04 -12.87
CA GLN A 289 -3.62 23.73 -13.20
C GLN A 289 -4.59 22.92 -14.07
N VAL A 290 -4.22 21.72 -14.52
CA VAL A 290 -5.13 20.88 -15.31
C VAL A 290 -5.98 20.08 -14.34
N VAL A 291 -7.04 20.71 -13.85
CA VAL A 291 -8.10 19.99 -13.14
C VAL A 291 -8.75 19.05 -14.16
N PRO A 292 -8.69 17.72 -13.96
CA PRO A 292 -9.31 16.79 -14.89
C PRO A 292 -10.81 17.13 -15.03
N PRO A 293 -11.41 17.01 -16.24
CA PRO A 293 -12.85 17.13 -16.40
C PRO A 293 -13.59 16.18 -15.44
N PRO A 294 -14.84 16.48 -15.03
CA PRO A 294 -15.55 15.77 -13.95
C PRO A 294 -15.58 14.24 -14.08
N ALA A 295 -15.51 13.70 -15.30
CA ALA A 295 -15.45 12.27 -15.57
C ALA A 295 -14.10 11.61 -15.20
N GLU A 296 -13.00 12.35 -15.27
CA GLU A 296 -11.66 11.91 -14.87
C GLU A 296 -11.39 12.12 -13.36
N ARG A 297 -12.29 12.80 -12.64
CA ARG A 297 -12.24 12.95 -11.17
C ARG A 297 -12.80 11.74 -10.42
N LEU A 298 -13.30 10.75 -11.14
CA LEU A 298 -13.70 9.46 -10.58
C LEU A 298 -12.46 8.60 -10.54
N THR A 299 -11.86 8.43 -9.37
CA THR A 299 -10.63 7.65 -9.16
C THR A 299 -10.75 6.15 -9.54
N HIS A 300 -11.89 5.68 -10.08
CA HIS A 300 -12.16 4.23 -10.25
C HIS A 300 -12.95 3.79 -11.51
N LEU A 301 -13.09 4.59 -12.58
CA LEU A 301 -13.71 4.11 -13.84
C LEU A 301 -13.00 4.66 -15.10
N PRO A 302 -12.55 3.81 -16.04
CA PRO A 302 -12.15 4.26 -17.36
C PRO A 302 -13.36 4.78 -18.14
N ASN A 303 -13.21 5.95 -18.75
CA ASN A 303 -14.17 6.48 -19.70
C ASN A 303 -14.01 5.75 -21.05
N ALA A 304 -14.96 4.84 -21.36
CA ALA A 304 -14.96 4.08 -22.61
C ALA A 304 -15.13 4.96 -23.87
N GLU A 305 -15.58 6.20 -23.74
CA GLU A 305 -15.83 7.10 -24.88
C GLU A 305 -14.61 7.95 -25.28
N HIS A 306 -13.59 8.07 -24.40
CA HIS A 306 -12.40 8.88 -24.67
C HIS A 306 -11.12 8.23 -24.11
N PRO A 307 -10.56 7.22 -24.81
CA PRO A 307 -9.22 6.72 -24.50
C PRO A 307 -8.19 7.76 -24.94
N HIS A 308 -7.90 8.73 -24.07
CA HIS A 308 -6.89 9.79 -24.18
C HIS A 308 -6.81 10.51 -25.54
N MET A 309 -7.22 11.79 -25.56
CA MET A 309 -7.03 12.69 -26.71
C MET A 309 -5.61 12.55 -27.28
N GLN A 310 -5.52 12.01 -28.49
CA GLN A 310 -4.40 12.30 -29.38
C GLN A 310 -4.29 13.82 -29.50
N ALA A 311 -3.07 14.34 -29.37
CA ALA A 311 -2.76 15.74 -29.59
C ALA A 311 -3.48 16.27 -30.85
N PRO A 312 -4.03 17.50 -30.84
CA PRO A 312 -4.72 18.02 -32.00
C PRO A 312 -3.74 18.08 -33.17
N ALA A 313 -4.08 17.37 -34.24
CA ALA A 313 -3.41 17.52 -35.53
C ALA A 313 -3.51 18.99 -35.94
N THR A 314 -2.38 19.68 -35.94
CA THR A 314 -2.25 21.01 -36.53
C THR A 314 -2.66 20.92 -37.98
N THR A 315 -3.82 21.48 -38.31
CA THR A 315 -4.23 21.73 -39.70
C THR A 315 -3.92 23.19 -39.99
N PRO A 316 -2.94 23.53 -40.84
CA PRO A 316 -2.85 24.86 -41.40
C PRO A 316 -3.86 24.93 -42.54
N GLY A 317 -4.96 25.65 -42.31
CA GLY A 317 -5.83 26.12 -43.38
C GLY A 317 -5.38 27.52 -43.80
N GLN A 318 -4.59 27.59 -44.87
CA GLN A 318 -4.47 28.64 -45.92
C GLN A 318 -3.09 28.58 -46.57
#